data_AF-A0A5S9MH79-F1
#
_entry.id   AF-A0A5S9MH79-F1
#
_cell.length_a   1.000
_cell.length_b   1.000
_cell.length_c   1.000
_cell.angle_alpha   90.00
_cell.angle_beta   90.00
_cell.angle_gamma   90.00
#
_symmetry.space_group_name_H-M   'P 1'
#
loop_
_entity.id
_entity.type
_entity.pdbx_description
1 polymer ?
#
loop_
_entity_poly.entity_id
_entity_poly.type
_entity_poly.pdbx_seq_one_letter_code
_entity_poly.pdbx_strand_id
1 'polypeptide(L)'
;MLRRLKPSSLEDIVAVNALYRPGPMENIPLFIDRKHGRVKVSYPHPDLYDILKDTYGVIVYQEQIMLIAAKMAGFQLGEADLLRRAVSKKDKKVLDEERSHFVEGCLKKSILLTLQMTFMT
;
A
#
# COMPACT_ATOMS: atom_id res chain seq x y z
N MET A 1 -6.87 -10.18 19.47
CA MET A 1 -6.76 -9.85 18.03
C MET A 1 -7.13 -11.04 17.14
N LEU A 2 -6.43 -12.18 17.20
CA LEU A 2 -6.72 -13.38 16.38
C LEU A 2 -8.18 -13.88 16.48
N ARG A 3 -8.80 -13.83 17.67
CA ARG A 3 -10.23 -14.15 17.85
C ARG A 3 -11.17 -13.28 17.01
N ARG A 4 -10.81 -12.02 16.76
CA ARG A 4 -11.57 -11.08 15.91
C ARG A 4 -11.24 -11.29 14.43
N LEU A 5 -9.98 -11.56 14.11
CA LEU A 5 -9.53 -11.83 12.74
C LEU A 5 -10.19 -13.09 12.15
N LYS A 6 -10.28 -14.17 12.92
CA LYS A 6 -10.70 -15.50 12.45
C LYS A 6 -9.95 -15.89 11.15
N PRO A 7 -8.61 -16.07 11.20
CA PRO A 7 -7.81 -16.35 10.01
C PRO A 7 -8.35 -17.55 9.24
N SER A 8 -8.44 -17.41 7.92
CA SER A 8 -8.96 -18.43 7.00
C SER A 8 -7.92 -18.87 5.98
N SER A 9 -6.76 -18.21 5.94
CA SER A 9 -5.62 -18.55 5.09
C SER A 9 -4.29 -18.30 5.81
N LEU A 10 -3.19 -18.74 5.21
CA LEU A 10 -1.84 -18.50 5.74
C LEU A 10 -1.48 -17.00 5.66
N GLU A 11 -1.92 -16.33 4.60
CA GLU A 11 -1.69 -14.91 4.33
C GLU A 11 -2.26 -14.04 5.46
N ASP A 12 -3.43 -14.39 6.00
CA ASP A 12 -3.99 -13.69 7.15
C ASP A 12 -3.06 -13.73 8.36
N ILE A 13 -2.44 -14.88 8.62
CA ILE A 13 -1.53 -15.08 9.77
C ILE A 13 -0.26 -14.26 9.55
N VAL A 14 0.31 -14.33 8.35
CA VAL A 14 1.52 -13.58 7.97
C VAL A 14 1.27 -12.08 8.06
N ALA A 15 0.16 -11.59 7.50
CA ALA A 15 -0.21 -10.17 7.53
C ALA A 15 -0.40 -9.66 8.95
N VAL A 16 -1.09 -10.42 9.79
CA VAL A 16 -1.28 -10.06 11.20
C VAL A 16 0.02 -10.03 11.98
N ASN A 17 0.90 -11.01 11.77
CA ASN A 17 2.22 -10.99 12.39
C ASN A 17 3.03 -9.75 11.98
N ALA A 18 2.94 -9.33 10.71
CA ALA A 18 3.58 -8.10 10.23
C ALA A 18 2.96 -6.83 10.84
N LEU A 19 1.63 -6.79 10.98
CA LEU A 19 0.88 -5.65 11.55
C LEU A 19 1.04 -5.51 13.07
N TYR A 20 1.40 -6.56 13.80
CA TYR A 20 1.48 -6.55 15.27
C TYR A 20 2.75 -5.86 15.80
N ARG A 21 2.99 -4.62 15.34
CA ARG A 21 4.12 -3.76 15.70
C ARG A 21 3.65 -2.32 15.94
N PRO A 22 4.34 -1.53 16.79
CA PRO A 22 4.00 -0.11 17.00
C PRO A 22 3.97 0.67 15.69
N GLY A 23 2.89 1.40 15.43
CA GLY A 23 2.60 2.05 14.15
C GLY A 23 1.64 1.22 13.28
N PRO A 24 2.09 0.15 12.59
CA PRO A 24 1.22 -0.67 11.75
C PRO A 24 0.01 -1.28 12.47
N MET A 25 0.09 -1.49 13.79
CA MET A 25 -1.02 -2.05 14.57
C MET A 25 -2.30 -1.21 14.51
N GLU A 26 -2.20 0.08 14.22
CA GLU A 26 -3.35 0.97 14.03
C GLU A 26 -4.21 0.54 12.83
N ASN A 27 -3.64 -0.18 11.85
CA ASN A 27 -4.36 -0.69 10.69
C ASN A 27 -5.08 -2.03 10.94
N ILE A 28 -4.84 -2.69 12.07
CA ILE A 28 -5.46 -3.99 12.41
C ILE A 28 -7.00 -3.93 12.37
N PRO A 29 -7.68 -2.92 12.96
CA PRO A 29 -9.13 -2.84 12.90
C PRO A 29 -9.65 -2.77 11.46
N LEU A 30 -9.06 -1.90 10.62
CA LEU A 30 -9.44 -1.75 9.22
C LEU A 30 -9.24 -3.05 8.43
N PHE A 31 -8.09 -3.72 8.63
CA PHE A 31 -7.80 -5.00 8.00
C PHE A 31 -8.88 -6.05 8.33
N ILE A 32 -9.23 -6.17 9.62
CA ILE A 32 -10.24 -7.12 10.09
C ILE A 32 -11.63 -6.74 9.56
N ASP A 33 -12.00 -5.46 9.54
CA ASP A 33 -13.30 -5.01 9.05
C ASP A 33 -13.46 -5.23 7.55
N ARG A 34 -12.40 -4.99 6.78
CA ARG A 34 -12.38 -5.28 5.34
C ARG A 34 -12.44 -6.76 5.03
N LYS A 35 -11.67 -7.58 5.75
CA LYS A 35 -11.72 -9.04 5.62
C LYS A 35 -13.13 -9.58 5.80
N HIS A 36 -13.86 -9.09 6.80
CA HIS A 36 -15.21 -9.55 7.12
C HIS A 36 -16.31 -8.80 6.34
N GLY A 37 -15.95 -7.99 5.34
CA GLY A 37 -16.90 -7.24 4.52
C GLY A 37 -17.70 -6.17 5.26
N ARG A 38 -17.31 -5.79 6.48
CA ARG A 38 -17.94 -4.70 7.25
C ARG A 38 -17.59 -3.33 6.68
N VAL A 39 -16.42 -3.24 6.03
CA VAL A 39 -15.96 -2.06 5.30
C VAL A 39 -15.60 -2.50 3.89
N LYS A 40 -16.05 -1.74 2.87
CA LYS A 40 -15.72 -2.02 1.48
C LYS A 40 -14.21 -1.91 1.26
N VAL A 41 -13.63 -2.88 0.58
CA VAL A 41 -12.23 -2.78 0.13
C VAL A 41 -12.19 -1.76 -1.01
N SER A 42 -11.39 -0.72 -0.81
CA SER A 42 -11.08 0.27 -1.84
C SER A 42 -9.61 0.20 -2.18
N TYR A 43 -9.34 0.33 -3.48
CA TYR A 43 -7.99 0.42 -4.02
C TYR A 43 -7.83 1.82 -4.61
N PRO A 44 -6.72 2.53 -4.34
CA PRO A 44 -6.49 3.85 -4.94
C PRO A 44 -6.48 3.83 -6.47
N HIS A 45 -6.10 2.70 -7.07
CA HIS A 45 -6.08 2.50 -8.51
C HIS A 45 -6.29 1.01 -8.85
N PRO A 46 -6.97 0.65 -9.95
CA PRO A 46 -7.19 -0.74 -10.35
C PRO A 46 -5.90 -1.58 -10.43
N ASP A 47 -4.81 -1.00 -10.93
CA ASP A 47 -3.49 -1.66 -11.01
C ASP A 47 -2.91 -2.10 -9.66
N LEU A 48 -3.43 -1.56 -8.55
CA LEU A 48 -3.00 -1.95 -7.21
C LEU A 48 -3.75 -3.15 -6.66
N TYR A 49 -4.79 -3.62 -7.35
CA TYR A 49 -5.58 -4.77 -6.93
C TYR A 49 -4.70 -5.99 -6.68
N ASP A 50 -3.88 -6.39 -7.66
CA ASP A 50 -3.06 -7.60 -7.54
C ASP A 50 -1.97 -7.50 -6.47
N ILE A 51 -1.55 -6.28 -6.12
CA ILE A 51 -0.53 -6.04 -5.10
C ILE A 51 -1.14 -6.09 -3.69
N LEU A 52 -2.40 -5.63 -3.55
CA LEU A 52 -3.03 -5.38 -2.25
C LEU A 52 -4.22 -6.30 -1.94
N LYS A 53 -4.62 -7.18 -2.85
CA LYS A 53 -5.79 -8.07 -2.68
C LYS A 53 -5.66 -8.96 -1.45
N ASP A 54 -4.49 -9.56 -1.25
CA ASP A 54 -4.24 -10.50 -0.15
C ASP A 54 -4.13 -9.79 1.21
N THR A 55 -4.03 -8.46 1.19
CA THR A 55 -3.99 -7.62 2.39
C THR A 55 -5.21 -6.70 2.49
N TYR A 56 -6.29 -7.02 1.76
CA TYR A 56 -7.55 -6.28 1.77
C TYR A 56 -7.35 -4.76 1.56
N GLY A 57 -6.48 -4.37 0.62
CA GLY A 57 -6.22 -2.97 0.30
C GLY A 57 -5.39 -2.22 1.34
N VAL A 58 -4.80 -2.91 2.33
CA VAL A 58 -3.91 -2.32 3.34
C VAL A 58 -2.46 -2.60 2.94
N ILE A 59 -1.59 -1.59 3.00
CA ILE A 59 -0.15 -1.79 2.79
C ILE A 59 0.44 -2.37 4.07
N VAL A 60 0.91 -3.62 4.00
CA VAL A 60 1.46 -4.38 5.13
C VAL A 60 2.94 -4.68 4.91
N TYR A 61 3.32 -4.99 3.68
CA TYR A 61 4.66 -5.43 3.33
C TYR A 61 5.46 -4.32 2.66
N GLN A 62 6.78 -4.39 2.81
CA GLN A 62 7.67 -3.40 2.21
C GLN A 62 7.79 -3.59 0.70
N GLU A 63 7.70 -4.84 0.26
CA GLU A 63 7.67 -5.27 -1.13
C GLU A 63 6.47 -4.67 -1.87
N GLN A 64 5.33 -4.50 -1.18
CA GLN A 64 4.17 -3.82 -1.75
C GLN A 64 4.49 -2.36 -2.09
N ILE A 65 5.25 -1.65 -1.26
CA ILE A 65 5.69 -0.26 -1.55
C ILE A 65 6.53 -0.23 -2.82
N MET A 66 7.47 -1.17 -2.94
CA MET A 66 8.33 -1.24 -4.11
C MET A 66 7.55 -1.56 -5.39
N LEU A 67 6.64 -2.54 -5.32
CA LEU A 67 5.77 -2.92 -6.44
C LEU A 67 4.83 -1.78 -6.85
N ILE A 68 4.28 -1.03 -5.89
CA ILE A 68 3.46 0.16 -6.17
C ILE A 68 4.29 1.20 -6.93
N ALA A 69 5.51 1.50 -6.48
CA ALA A 69 6.37 2.48 -7.14
C ALA A 69 6.71 2.07 -8.58
N ALA A 70 7.11 0.80 -8.78
CA ALA A 70 7.41 0.27 -10.10
C ALA A 70 6.17 0.27 -11.01
N LYS A 71 5.03 -0.20 -10.49
CA LYS A 71 3.79 -0.31 -11.26
C LYS A 71 3.24 1.07 -11.65
N MET A 72 3.11 1.97 -10.69
CA MET A 72 2.45 3.27 -10.85
C MET A 72 3.35 4.34 -11.47
N ALA A 73 4.61 4.43 -11.04
CA ALA A 73 5.53 5.47 -11.48
C ALA A 73 6.63 4.98 -12.42
N GLY A 74 6.78 3.65 -12.59
CA GLY A 74 7.83 3.11 -13.48
C GLY A 74 9.20 3.09 -12.84
N PHE A 75 9.29 3.15 -11.51
CA PHE A 75 10.56 3.06 -10.79
C PHE A 75 11.25 1.73 -11.08
N GLN A 76 12.56 1.77 -11.28
CA GLN A 76 13.40 0.59 -11.24
C GLN A 76 13.48 0.04 -9.81
N LEU A 77 13.86 -1.22 -9.66
CA LEU A 77 13.92 -1.88 -8.34
C LEU A 77 14.83 -1.14 -7.34
N GLY A 78 15.92 -0.54 -7.80
CA GLY A 78 16.82 0.26 -6.96
C GLY A 78 16.16 1.55 -6.47
N GLU A 79 15.46 2.27 -7.35
CA GLU A 79 14.72 3.49 -7.01
C GLU A 79 13.56 3.18 -6.06
N ALA A 80 12.86 2.07 -6.31
CA ALA A 80 11.78 1.59 -5.47
C ALA A 80 12.25 1.25 -4.04
N ASP A 81 13.46 0.68 -3.89
CA ASP A 81 14.05 0.45 -2.56
C ASP A 81 14.42 1.77 -1.85
N LEU A 82 14.94 2.77 -2.58
CA LEU A 82 15.20 4.10 -2.00
C LEU A 82 13.91 4.71 -1.43
N LEU A 83 12.81 4.66 -2.19
CA LEU A 83 11.50 5.13 -1.71
C LEU A 83 11.03 4.33 -0.48
N ARG A 84 11.12 3.00 -0.49
CA ARG A 84 10.77 2.14 0.65
C ARG A 84 11.53 2.53 1.92
N ARG A 85 12.83 2.82 1.81
CA ARG A 85 13.68 3.25 2.93
C ARG A 85 13.26 4.62 3.45
N ALA A 86 12.95 5.55 2.55
CA ALA A 86 12.47 6.88 2.91
C ALA A 86 11.13 6.83 3.68
N VAL A 87 10.18 6.02 3.21
CA VAL A 87 8.89 5.78 3.90
C VAL A 87 9.11 5.18 5.28
N SER A 88 9.98 4.17 5.39
CA SER A 88 10.26 3.48 6.66
C SER A 88 10.88 4.42 7.71
N LYS A 89 11.72 5.37 7.28
CA LYS A 89 12.38 6.34 8.16
C LYS A 89 11.59 7.64 8.37
N LYS A 90 10.49 7.83 7.63
CA LYS A 90 9.77 9.11 7.55
C LYS A 90 10.72 10.27 7.15
N ASP A 91 11.65 9.99 6.24
CA ASP A 91 12.63 10.98 5.77
C ASP A 91 11.97 11.97 4.82
N LYS A 92 11.51 13.10 5.37
CA LYS A 92 10.71 14.08 4.63
C LYS A 92 11.42 14.61 3.39
N LYS A 93 12.73 14.87 3.47
CA LYS A 93 13.48 15.45 2.36
C LYS A 93 13.50 14.50 1.16
N VAL A 94 13.85 13.23 1.41
CA VAL A 94 13.86 12.20 0.36
C VAL A 94 12.45 11.93 -0.15
N LEU A 95 11.44 11.92 0.72
CA LEU A 95 10.04 11.73 0.31
C LEU A 95 9.56 12.85 -0.60
N ASP A 96 9.92 14.11 -0.35
CA ASP A 96 9.52 15.24 -1.20
C ASP A 96 10.21 15.19 -2.58
N GLU A 97 11.49 14.80 -2.62
CA GLU A 97 12.24 14.55 -3.86
C GLU A 97 11.59 13.42 -4.68
N GLU A 98 11.38 12.25 -4.07
CA GLU A 98 10.79 11.08 -4.73
C GLU A 98 9.31 11.28 -5.07
N ARG A 99 8.58 12.14 -4.34
CA ARG A 99 7.19 12.47 -4.66
C ARG A 99 7.09 13.10 -6.04
N SER A 100 7.99 14.01 -6.37
CA SER A 100 8.00 14.68 -7.68
C SER A 100 8.27 13.66 -8.79
N HIS A 101 9.26 12.79 -8.58
CA HIS A 101 9.59 11.70 -9.51
C HIS A 101 8.42 10.72 -9.68
N PHE A 102 7.75 10.35 -8.59
CA PHE A 102 6.57 9.48 -8.60
C PHE A 102 5.42 10.07 -9.41
N VAL A 103 5.12 11.36 -9.22
CA VAL A 103 4.04 12.07 -9.92
C VAL A 103 4.34 12.15 -11.42
N GLU A 104 5.58 12.51 -11.80
CA GLU A 104 6.00 12.53 -13.20
C GLU A 104 5.90 11.14 -13.85
N GLY A 105 6.31 10.09 -13.14
CA GLY A 105 6.18 8.71 -13.58
C GLY A 105 4.72 8.31 -13.82
N CYS A 106 3.84 8.67 -12.88
CA CYS A 106 2.39 8.44 -13.02
C CYS A 106 1.78 9.19 -14.20
N LEU A 107 2.23 10.43 -14.45
CA LEU A 107 1.80 11.23 -15.60
C LEU A 107 2.22 10.58 -16.92
N LYS A 108 3.48 10.12 -17.02
CA LYS A 108 4.01 9.41 -18.19
C LYS A 108 3.25 8.11 -18.47
N LYS A 109 2.78 7.43 -17.42
CA LYS A 109 1.93 6.23 -17.55
C LYS A 109 0.43 6.51 -17.70
N SER A 110 0.03 7.79 -17.77
CA SER A 110 -1.38 8.22 -17.81
C SER A 110 -2.23 7.76 -16.62
N ILE A 111 -1.59 7.38 -15.51
CA ILE A 111 -2.23 6.89 -14.28
C ILE A 111 -2.75 8.06 -13.43
N LEU A 112 -2.13 9.24 -13.53
CA LEU A 112 -2.54 10.42 -12.75
C LEU A 112 -3.97 10.90 -13.09
N LEU A 113 -4.41 10.72 -14.34
CA LEU A 113 -5.77 11.07 -14.79
C LEU A 113 -6.83 10.22 -14.05
N THR A 114 -6.55 8.94 -13.81
CA THR A 114 -7.45 8.03 -13.07
C THR A 114 -7.48 8.34 -11.58
N LEU A 115 -6.35 8.76 -11.00
CA LEU A 115 -6.26 9.14 -9.59
C LEU A 115 -7.04 10.43 -9.30
N GLN A 116 -6.95 11.46 -10.14
CA GLN A 116 -7.71 12.71 -9.95
C GLN A 116 -9.23 12.51 -10.00
N MET A 117 -9.73 11.59 -10.83
CA MET A 117 -11.16 11.27 -10.89
C MET A 117 -11.70 10.57 -9.63
N THR A 118 -10.83 9.98 -8.80
CA THR A 118 -11.24 9.21 -7.61
C THR A 118 -11.15 10.02 -6.31
N PHE A 119 -10.42 11.14 -6.28
CA PHE A 119 -10.24 11.98 -5.09
C PHE A 119 -11.19 13.20 -5.02
N MET A 120 -12.04 13.43 -6.02
CA MET A 120 -13.00 14.56 -6.09
C MET A 120 -14.49 14.15 -5.91
N THR A 121 -14.76 12.94 -5.46
CA THR A 121 -16.09 12.46 -5.04
C THR A 121 -16.01 11.79 -3.70
#